data_AF-A0AAQ0W5G2-F1
#
_entry.id   AF-A0AAQ0W5G2-F1
#
_cell.length_a   1.000
_cell.length_b   1.000
_cell.length_c   1.000
_cell.angle_alpha   90.00
_cell.angle_beta   90.00
_cell.angle_gamma   90.00
#
_symmetry.space_group_name_H-M   'P 1'
#
loop_
_entity.id
_entity.type
_entity.pdbx_description
1 polymer ?
#
loop_
_entity_poly.entity_id
_entity_poly.type
_entity_poly.pdbx_seq_one_letter_code
_entity_poly.pdbx_strand_id
1 'polypeptide(L)'
;MISYFHAPLVALCFFILLAMWRFWSCIDRMGFMREVSRRAPSMLHGDLVAGILAFMPFLLALVDWAGITLPRQDGPISPYASVFLSLGCLLGCMFMLRQSGERFAGHWAGTRESALRTVAALRIIDAAELAHALDVAQQHEARHGSGRVIDAETREVRK
;
A
#
# COMPACT_ATOMS: atom_id res chain seq x y z
N MET A 1 23.94 -10.26 28.22
CA MET A 1 23.44 -11.57 27.79
C MET A 1 22.65 -11.33 26.52
N ILE A 2 22.97 -12.02 25.41
CA ILE A 2 22.24 -11.87 24.15
C ILE A 2 20.80 -12.33 24.39
N SER A 3 19.84 -11.41 24.30
CA SER A 3 18.42 -11.72 24.42
C SER A 3 17.96 -12.42 23.14
N TYR A 4 17.76 -13.74 23.20
CA TYR A 4 17.25 -14.52 22.07
C TYR A 4 15.74 -14.32 21.84
N PHE A 5 15.06 -13.59 22.71
CA PHE A 5 13.63 -13.30 22.59
C PHE A 5 13.28 -12.51 21.31
N HIS A 6 14.25 -11.77 20.75
CA HIS A 6 14.08 -11.02 19.50
C HIS A 6 14.18 -11.89 18.24
N ALA A 7 14.83 -13.06 18.31
CA ALA A 7 15.06 -13.92 17.14
C ALA A 7 13.77 -14.32 16.39
N PRO A 8 12.68 -14.79 17.05
CA PRO A 8 11.45 -15.16 16.34
C PRO A 8 10.71 -13.94 15.76
N LEU A 9 10.73 -12.80 16.45
CA LEU A 9 10.15 -11.55 15.97
C LEU A 9 10.87 -11.06 14.71
N VAL A 10 12.20 -11.02 14.75
CA VAL A 10 13.06 -10.66 13.62
C VAL A 10 12.85 -11.61 12.44
N ALA A 11 12.76 -12.92 12.69
CA ALA A 11 12.47 -13.90 11.65
C ALA A 11 11.10 -13.64 11.00
N LEU A 12 10.05 -13.36 11.79
CA LEU A 12 8.73 -13.06 11.24
C LEU A 12 8.73 -11.77 10.41
N CYS A 13 9.36 -10.70 10.91
CA CYS A 13 9.55 -9.46 10.16
C CYS A 13 10.33 -9.67 8.86
N PHE A 14 11.34 -10.55 8.87
CA PHE A 14 12.10 -10.89 7.68
C PHE A 14 11.22 -11.55 6.60
N PHE A 15 10.40 -12.52 6.99
CA PHE A 15 9.46 -13.15 6.06
C PHE A 15 8.45 -12.16 5.47
N ILE A 16 7.96 -11.21 6.28
CA ILE A 16 7.05 -10.15 5.83
C ILE A 16 7.73 -9.25 4.79
N LEU A 17 8.93 -8.74 5.10
CA LEU A 17 9.71 -7.91 4.18
C LEU A 17 10.04 -8.65 2.89
N LEU A 18 10.42 -9.93 2.98
CA LEU A 18 10.73 -10.77 1.82
C LEU A 18 9.49 -10.97 0.93
N ALA A 19 8.32 -11.22 1.52
CA ALA A 19 7.07 -11.36 0.78
C ALA A 19 6.71 -10.07 0.04
N MET A 20 6.88 -8.92 0.69
CA MET A 20 6.61 -7.61 0.12
C MET A 20 7.60 -7.27 -1.01
N TRP A 21 8.90 -7.48 -0.78
CA TRP A 21 9.93 -7.29 -1.80
C TRP A 21 9.68 -8.16 -3.02
N ARG A 22 9.29 -9.42 -2.83
CA ARG A 22 9.01 -10.36 -3.91
C ARG A 22 7.80 -9.94 -4.75
N PHE A 23 6.76 -9.40 -4.12
CA PHE A 23 5.60 -8.84 -4.81
C PHE A 23 5.98 -7.65 -5.69
N TRP A 24 6.69 -6.68 -5.12
CA TRP A 24 7.14 -5.49 -5.83
C TRP A 24 8.13 -5.82 -6.95
N SER A 25 9.05 -6.77 -6.72
CA SER A 25 9.98 -7.26 -7.76
C SER A 25 9.26 -7.94 -8.91
N CYS A 26 8.16 -8.66 -8.66
CA CYS A 26 7.34 -9.24 -9.71
C CYS A 26 6.62 -8.15 -10.53
N ILE A 27 6.07 -7.11 -9.88
CA ILE A 27 5.43 -5.98 -10.57
C ILE A 27 6.45 -5.22 -11.43
N ASP A 28 7.64 -4.97 -10.89
CA ASP A 28 8.73 -4.29 -11.59
C ASP A 28 9.18 -5.09 -12.82
N ARG A 29 9.39 -6.41 -12.67
CA ARG A 29 9.71 -7.31 -13.79
C ARG A 29 8.64 -7.36 -14.88
N MET A 30 7.38 -7.08 -14.55
CA MET A 30 6.29 -7.02 -15.52
C MET A 30 6.13 -5.62 -16.16
N GLY A 31 6.91 -4.63 -15.72
CA GLY A 31 6.89 -3.26 -16.26
C GLY A 31 5.70 -2.42 -15.80
N PHE A 32 4.87 -2.92 -14.88
CA PHE A 32 3.65 -2.23 -14.42
C PHE A 32 3.88 -1.31 -13.21
N MET A 33 5.13 -1.15 -12.76
CA MET A 33 5.48 -0.38 -11.56
C MET A 33 4.90 1.03 -11.58
N ARG A 34 5.06 1.72 -12.71
CA ARG A 34 4.61 3.12 -12.91
C ARG A 34 3.10 3.24 -13.07
N GLU A 35 2.44 2.20 -13.58
CA GLU A 35 0.99 2.14 -13.73
C GLU A 35 0.31 1.92 -12.36
N VAL A 36 0.82 0.98 -11.58
CA VAL A 36 0.33 0.71 -10.21
C VAL A 36 0.59 1.90 -9.30
N SER A 37 1.77 2.52 -9.36
CA SER A 37 2.10 3.68 -8.52
C SER A 37 1.25 4.91 -8.82
N ARG A 38 0.86 5.10 -10.08
CA ARG A 38 0.02 6.22 -10.49
C ARG A 38 -1.46 5.98 -10.15
N ARG A 39 -1.94 4.73 -10.23
CA ARG A 39 -3.35 4.38 -10.03
C ARG A 39 -3.73 4.09 -8.59
N ALA A 40 -2.79 3.64 -7.76
CA ALA A 40 -3.05 3.31 -6.35
C ALA A 40 -1.94 3.82 -5.43
N PRO A 41 -1.77 5.14 -5.26
CA PRO A 41 -0.73 5.70 -4.41
C PRO A 41 -0.90 5.29 -2.94
N SER A 42 -2.14 5.14 -2.46
CA SER A 42 -2.42 4.71 -1.08
C SER A 42 -1.89 3.30 -0.75
N MET A 43 -1.92 2.40 -1.74
CA MET A 43 -1.37 1.05 -1.60
C MET A 43 0.16 1.09 -1.43
N LEU A 44 0.84 1.93 -2.22
CA LEU A 44 2.28 2.12 -2.14
C LEU A 44 2.72 2.73 -0.81
N HIS A 45 1.98 3.74 -0.34
CA HIS A 45 2.26 4.36 0.95
C HIS A 45 2.00 3.40 2.11
N GLY A 46 0.93 2.60 2.05
CA GLY A 46 0.63 1.58 3.06
C GLY A 46 1.72 0.52 3.16
N ASP A 47 2.16 -0.03 2.03
CA ASP A 47 3.25 -1.00 1.97
C ASP A 47 4.59 -0.39 2.42
N LEU A 48 4.88 0.87 2.08
CA LEU A 48 6.08 1.57 2.51
C LEU A 48 6.10 1.76 4.04
N VAL A 49 5.00 2.23 4.62
CA VAL A 49 4.85 2.42 6.08
C VAL A 49 4.95 1.07 6.80
N ALA A 50 4.30 0.04 6.28
CA ALA A 50 4.42 -1.32 6.82
C ALA A 50 5.86 -1.84 6.73
N GLY A 51 6.59 -1.53 5.65
CA GLY A 51 7.99 -1.89 5.49
C GLY A 51 8.91 -1.20 6.50
N ILE A 52 8.74 0.10 6.70
CA ILE A 52 9.48 0.86 7.72
C ILE A 52 9.23 0.27 9.10
N LEU A 53 7.95 -0.01 9.42
CA LEU A 53 7.57 -0.56 10.71
C LEU A 53 8.09 -1.99 10.91
N ALA A 54 8.16 -2.80 9.85
CA ALA A 54 8.74 -4.14 9.90
C ALA A 54 10.27 -4.13 9.98
N PHE A 55 10.91 -3.02 9.57
CA PHE A 55 12.34 -2.83 9.70
C PHE A 55 12.77 -2.41 11.11
N MET A 56 11.92 -1.70 11.85
CA MET A 56 12.24 -1.21 13.21
C MET A 56 12.69 -2.31 14.20
N PRO A 57 12.07 -3.51 14.25
CA PRO A 57 12.53 -4.61 15.09
C PRO A 57 13.96 -5.08 14.80
N PHE A 58 14.45 -4.96 13.55
CA PHE A 58 15.84 -5.29 13.22
C PHE A 58 16.82 -4.29 13.83
N LEU A 59 16.49 -2.99 13.75
CA LEU A 59 17.30 -1.94 14.35
C LEU A 59 17.34 -2.10 15.88
N LEU A 60 16.19 -2.39 16.49
CA LEU A 60 16.10 -2.62 17.94
C LEU A 60 16.90 -3.86 18.37
N ALA A 61 16.83 -4.96 17.62
CA ALA A 61 17.61 -6.17 17.90
C ALA A 61 19.11 -5.91 17.72
N LEU A 62 19.52 -5.14 16.72
CA LEU A 62 20.92 -4.80 16.47
C LEU A 62 21.49 -3.94 17.60
N VAL A 63 20.73 -2.95 18.08
CA VAL A 63 21.11 -2.11 19.23
C VAL A 63 21.22 -2.94 20.51
N ASP A 64 20.28 -3.85 20.76
CA ASP A 64 20.27 -4.75 21.92
C ASP A 64 21.49 -5.70 21.91
N TRP A 65 21.80 -6.29 20.75
CA TRP A 65 22.94 -7.21 20.60
C TRP A 65 24.30 -6.50 20.60
N ALA A 66 24.38 -5.30 20.02
CA ALA A 66 25.59 -4.49 20.04
C ALA A 66 25.84 -3.82 21.39
N GLY A 67 24.84 -3.82 22.29
CA GLY A 67 24.94 -3.18 23.60
C GLY A 67 25.08 -1.65 23.52
N ILE A 68 24.60 -1.04 22.43
CA ILE A 68 24.72 0.40 22.19
C ILE A 68 23.74 1.13 23.10
N THR A 69 24.23 2.08 23.90
CA THR A 69 23.40 2.95 24.72
C THR A 69 22.93 4.16 23.92
N LEU A 70 21.66 4.56 24.08
CA LEU A 70 21.17 5.79 23.47
C LEU A 70 21.84 7.01 24.11
N PRO A 71 22.11 8.09 23.36
CA PRO A 71 22.62 9.32 23.94
C PRO A 71 21.62 9.80 25.00
N ARG A 72 22.10 10.03 26.23
CA ARG A 72 21.34 10.48 27.41
C ARG A 72 20.68 9.39 28.28
N GLN A 73 21.04 8.10 28.11
CA GLN A 73 20.67 7.01 29.04
C GLN A 73 21.90 6.41 29.74
N ASP A 74 21.78 6.15 31.05
CA ASP A 74 22.84 5.59 31.90
C ASP A 74 23.04 4.06 31.73
N GLY A 75 22.19 3.40 30.94
CA GLY A 75 22.27 1.97 30.67
C GLY A 75 21.51 1.55 29.41
N PRO A 76 21.72 0.30 28.95
CA PRO A 76 21.00 -0.24 27.79
C PRO A 76 19.49 -0.30 28.04
N ILE A 77 18.71 -0.17 26.97
CA ILE A 77 17.25 -0.29 27.01
C ILE A 77 16.86 -1.63 27.66
N SER A 78 15.87 -1.62 28.56
CA SER A 78 15.34 -2.84 29.16
C SER A 78 14.93 -3.84 28.06
N PRO A 79 15.42 -5.09 28.08
CA PRO A 79 15.12 -6.10 27.06
C PRO A 79 13.63 -6.33 26.87
N TYR A 80 12.85 -6.19 27.95
CA TYR A 80 11.40 -6.31 27.88
C TYR A 80 10.75 -5.15 27.11
N ALA A 81 11.22 -3.92 27.33
CA ALA A 81 10.69 -2.74 26.64
C ALA A 81 10.95 -2.79 25.12
N SER A 82 12.14 -3.27 24.71
CA SER A 82 12.45 -3.44 23.29
C SER A 82 11.62 -4.55 22.64
N VAL A 83 11.32 -5.64 23.36
CA VAL A 83 10.42 -6.70 22.88
C VAL A 83 8.98 -6.20 22.74
N PHE A 84 8.45 -5.44 23.72
CA PHE A 84 7.10 -4.86 23.62
C PHE A 84 6.97 -3.88 22.46
N LEU A 85 7.99 -3.04 22.24
CA LEU A 85 8.00 -2.12 21.11
C LEU A 85 8.04 -2.87 19.79
N SER A 86 8.87 -3.92 19.68
CA SER A 86 8.96 -4.77 18.49
C SER A 86 7.65 -5.52 18.23
N LEU A 87 6.98 -6.00 19.28
CA LEU A 87 5.67 -6.63 19.19
C LEU A 87 4.60 -5.63 18.72
N GLY A 88 4.62 -4.40 19.23
CA GLY A 88 3.76 -3.32 18.76
C GLY A 88 3.98 -2.99 17.28
N CYS A 89 5.25 -2.91 16.85
CA CYS A 89 5.59 -2.74 15.44
C CYS A 89 5.09 -3.92 14.60
N LEU A 90 5.26 -5.15 15.08
CA LEU A 90 4.79 -6.35 14.40
C LEU A 90 3.26 -6.35 14.23
N LEU A 91 2.53 -6.06 15.31
CA LEU A 91 1.06 -5.97 15.29
C LEU A 91 0.57 -4.85 14.38
N GLY A 92 1.24 -3.69 14.39
CA GLY A 92 0.94 -2.59 13.48
C GLY A 92 1.20 -2.96 12.02
N CYS A 93 2.28 -3.70 11.73
CA CYS A 93 2.56 -4.23 10.40
C CYS A 93 1.47 -5.21 9.96
N MET A 94 1.13 -6.18 10.82
CA MET A 94 0.08 -7.15 10.52
C MET A 94 -1.28 -6.48 10.32
N PHE A 95 -1.58 -5.42 11.07
CA PHE A 95 -2.82 -4.66 10.91
C PHE A 95 -2.88 -3.92 9.57
N MET A 96 -1.81 -3.21 9.19
CA MET A 96 -1.72 -2.54 7.88
C MET A 96 -1.76 -3.53 6.73
N LEU A 97 -1.02 -4.64 6.86
CA LEU A 97 -0.97 -5.71 5.87
C LEU A 97 -2.22 -6.58 5.90
N ARG A 98 -3.14 -6.45 6.87
CA ARG A 98 -4.37 -7.25 6.94
C ARG A 98 -5.23 -7.07 5.69
N GLN A 99 -5.30 -5.85 5.17
CA GLN A 99 -6.03 -5.55 3.93
C GLN A 99 -5.27 -6.03 2.69
N SER A 100 -3.94 -6.07 2.74
CA SER A 100 -3.07 -6.58 1.67
C SER A 100 -2.79 -8.08 1.78
N GLY A 101 -3.28 -8.75 2.83
CA GLY A 101 -2.86 -10.11 3.22
C GLY A 101 -3.22 -11.18 2.20
N GLU A 102 -4.35 -11.02 1.52
CA GLU A 102 -4.77 -11.92 0.43
C GLU A 102 -3.82 -11.88 -0.77
N ARG A 103 -2.92 -10.88 -0.84
CA ARG A 103 -1.97 -10.75 -1.96
C ARG A 103 -0.69 -11.55 -1.79
N PHE A 104 -0.31 -11.91 -0.57
CA PHE A 104 0.99 -12.51 -0.28
C PHE A 104 0.89 -14.04 -0.27
N ALA A 105 0.78 -14.64 -1.45
CA ALA A 105 0.93 -16.08 -1.58
C ALA A 105 2.37 -16.50 -1.22
N GLY A 106 2.55 -17.59 -0.47
CA GLY A 106 3.88 -18.06 -0.02
C GLY A 106 4.84 -18.51 -1.13
N HIS A 107 4.36 -18.62 -2.38
CA HIS A 107 5.11 -19.14 -3.53
C HIS A 107 5.22 -18.12 -4.68
N TRP A 108 6.27 -18.24 -5.50
CA TRP A 108 6.54 -17.35 -6.65
C TRP A 108 5.39 -17.27 -7.66
N ALA A 109 4.74 -18.39 -7.96
CA ALA A 109 3.62 -18.41 -8.89
C ALA A 109 2.40 -17.62 -8.36
N GLY A 110 2.06 -17.77 -7.09
CA GLY A 110 0.89 -17.11 -6.49
C GLY A 110 1.09 -15.61 -6.31
N THR A 111 2.34 -15.17 -6.13
CA THR A 111 2.65 -13.73 -6.09
C THR A 111 2.55 -13.08 -7.47
N ARG A 112 2.85 -13.82 -8.55
CA ARG A 112 2.61 -13.34 -9.92
C ARG A 112 1.12 -13.26 -10.23
N GLU A 113 0.35 -14.27 -9.84
CA GLU A 113 -1.11 -14.28 -9.97
C GLU A 113 -1.76 -13.13 -9.20
N SER A 114 -1.37 -12.92 -7.94
CA SER A 114 -1.83 -11.81 -7.11
C SER A 114 -1.48 -10.44 -7.69
N ALA A 115 -0.28 -10.28 -8.22
CA ALA A 115 0.14 -9.06 -8.91
C ALA A 115 -0.69 -8.82 -10.18
N LEU A 116 -0.94 -9.85 -10.99
CA LEU A 116 -1.80 -9.75 -12.17
C LEU A 116 -3.24 -9.41 -11.81
N ARG A 117 -3.80 -10.06 -10.79
CA ARG A 117 -5.16 -9.78 -10.29
C ARG A 117 -5.30 -8.33 -9.82
N THR A 118 -4.27 -7.82 -9.16
CA THR A 118 -4.20 -6.41 -8.72
C THR A 118 -4.20 -5.46 -9.91
N VAL A 119 -3.34 -5.70 -10.90
CA VAL A 119 -3.27 -4.86 -12.10
C VAL A 119 -4.57 -4.92 -12.91
N ALA A 120 -5.17 -6.11 -13.05
CA ALA A 120 -6.44 -6.29 -13.72
C ALA A 120 -7.58 -5.53 -13.02
N ALA A 121 -7.67 -5.63 -11.69
CA ALA A 121 -8.66 -4.86 -10.91
C ALA A 121 -8.50 -3.35 -11.12
N LEU A 122 -7.26 -2.83 -11.07
CA LEU A 122 -7.00 -1.42 -11.30
C LEU A 122 -7.38 -0.96 -12.72
N ARG A 123 -7.21 -1.82 -13.74
CA ARG A 123 -7.63 -1.53 -15.12
C ARG A 123 -9.14 -1.52 -15.29
N ILE A 124 -9.86 -2.43 -14.63
CA ILE A 124 -11.33 -2.48 -14.68
C ILE A 124 -11.93 -1.24 -14.02
N ILE A 125 -11.39 -0.82 -12.87
CA ILE A 125 -11.84 0.38 -12.17
C ILE A 125 -11.61 1.63 -13.03
N ASP A 126 -10.42 1.79 -13.61
CA ASP A 126 -10.08 2.92 -14.49
C ASP A 126 -11.00 3.00 -15.72
N ALA A 127 -11.31 1.84 -16.33
CA ALA A 127 -12.26 1.78 -17.45
C ALA A 127 -13.69 2.15 -17.03
N ALA A 128 -14.13 1.74 -15.84
CA ALA A 128 -15.44 2.08 -15.30
C ALA A 128 -15.55 3.57 -14.93
N GLU A 129 -14.51 4.15 -14.34
CA GLU A 129 -14.43 5.58 -14.04
C GLU A 129 -14.46 6.42 -15.31
N LEU A 130 -13.72 6.02 -16.35
CA LEU A 130 -13.73 6.73 -17.63
C LEU A 130 -15.09 6.64 -18.32
N ALA A 131 -15.73 5.46 -18.34
CA ALA A 131 -17.05 5.29 -18.92
C ALA A 131 -18.10 6.14 -18.18
N HIS A 132 -18.03 6.20 -16.85
CA HIS A 132 -18.92 7.04 -16.06
C HIS A 132 -18.67 8.54 -16.30
N ALA A 133 -17.42 8.97 -16.38
CA ALA A 133 -17.08 10.36 -16.66
C ALA A 133 -17.57 10.80 -18.05
N LEU A 134 -17.48 9.92 -19.05
CA LEU A 134 -18.01 10.17 -20.40
C LEU A 134 -19.54 10.26 -20.42
N ASP A 135 -20.24 9.36 -19.72
CA ASP A 135 -21.71 9.41 -19.62
C ASP A 135 -22.18 10.71 -18.94
N VAL A 136 -21.53 11.12 -17.85
CA VAL A 136 -21.83 12.39 -17.18
C VAL A 136 -21.56 13.59 -18.09
N ALA A 137 -20.45 13.59 -18.84
CA ALA A 137 -20.13 14.64 -19.81
C ALA A 137 -21.17 14.72 -20.94
N GLN A 138 -21.56 13.58 -21.52
CA GLN A 138 -22.61 13.52 -22.55
C GLN A 138 -23.97 14.01 -22.03
N GLN A 139 -24.34 13.63 -20.80
CA GLN A 139 -25.56 14.13 -20.16
C GLN A 139 -25.52 15.64 -19.94
N HIS A 140 -24.35 16.20 -19.62
CA HIS A 140 -24.18 17.64 -19.46
C HIS A 140 -24.29 18.39 -20.79
N GLU A 141 -23.68 17.87 -21.86
CA GLU A 141 -23.81 18.40 -23.22
C GLU A 141 -25.25 18.31 -23.74
N ALA A 142 -25.96 17.21 -23.48
CA ALA A 142 -27.37 17.06 -23.85
C ALA A 142 -28.28 18.06 -23.13
N ARG A 143 -28.02 18.34 -21.84
CA ARG A 143 -28.75 19.37 -21.08
C ARG A 143 -28.45 20.78 -21.58
N HIS A 144 -27.20 21.09 -21.89
CA HIS A 144 -26.81 22.41 -22.44
C HIS A 144 -27.31 22.62 -23.89
N GLY A 145 -27.31 21.58 -24.72
CA GLY A 145 -27.88 21.60 -26.07
C GLY A 145 -29.40 21.79 -26.06
N SER A 146 -30.12 21.10 -25.17
CA SER A 146 -31.57 21.26 -25.01
C SER A 146 -31.95 22.65 -24.49
N GLY A 147 -31.21 23.19 -23.50
CA GLY A 147 -31.44 24.55 -22.98
C GLY A 147 -31.22 25.65 -24.03
N ARG A 148 -30.23 25.49 -24.93
CA ARG A 148 -29.96 26.48 -25.98
C ARG A 148 -30.99 26.48 -27.11
N VAL A 149 -31.63 25.33 -27.38
CA VAL A 149 -32.68 25.23 -28.41
C VAL A 149 -33.98 25.88 -27.94
N ILE A 150 -34.37 25.70 -26.66
CA ILE A 150 -35.60 26.30 -26.12
C ILE A 150 -35.51 27.84 -26.09
N ASP A 151 -34.33 28.39 -25.80
CA ASP A 151 -34.10 29.85 -25.78
C ASP A 151 -34.04 30.46 -27.20
N ALA A 152 -33.62 29.67 -28.20
CA ALA A 152 -33.65 30.10 -29.60
C ALA A 152 -35.08 30.11 -30.16
N GLU A 153 -35.87 29.07 -29.85
CA GLU A 153 -37.25 28.93 -30.31
C GLU A 153 -38.18 29.99 -29.69
N THR A 154 -38.03 30.28 -28.40
CA THR A 154 -38.80 31.35 -27.73
C THR A 154 -38.43 32.76 -28.22
N ARG A 155 -37.22 32.95 -28.77
CA ARG A 155 -36.78 34.23 -29.34
C ARG A 155 -37.28 34.46 -30.77
N GLU A 156 -37.54 33.40 -31.54
CA GLU A 156 -38.11 33.51 -32.88
C GLU A 156 -39.62 33.74 -32.88
N VAL A 157 -40.37 33.20 -31.91
CA VAL A 157 -41.83 33.41 -31.78
C VAL A 157 -42.19 34.86 -31.36
N ARG A 158 -41.21 35.67 -30.94
CA ARG A 158 -41.43 37.05 -30.44
C ARG A 158 -41.11 38.15 -31.46
N LYS A 159 -40.90 37.82 -32.73
CA LYS A 159 -40.75 38.79 -33.83
C LYS A 159 -41.96 38.70 -34.76
#